data_AF-A0A6I9MSQ7-F1
#
_entry.id   AF-A0A6I9MSQ7-F1
#
_cell.length_a   1.000
_cell.length_b   1.000
_cell.length_c   1.000
_cell.angle_alpha   90.00
_cell.angle_beta   90.00
_cell.angle_gamma   90.00
#
_symmetry.space_group_name_H-M   'P 1'
#
loop_
_entity.id
_entity.type
_entity.pdbx_description
1 polymer ?
#
loop_
_entity_poly.entity_id
_entity_poly.type
_entity_poly.pdbx_seq_one_letter_code
_entity_poly.pdbx_strand_id
1 'polypeptide(L)'
;MCGSPKDVEEVKRVSQADSKDILFVLIDLFNDQYYINTSSLPSMKNVLVVTMPNTRNYVINTDLKDNNTMNDYMAAYHDSVLMIGEVMREIIEKNQSNTQQMEFVNVTKFRNISFNGSAGTYKLDKHGDRDVNLSVIYTTNDNKYQVLFEFDTELQVTKVIDANPSFIWGKKLPDSTPDQ
;
A
#
# COMPACT_ATOMS: atom_id res chain seq x y z
N MET A 1 -9.96 4.79 -2.70
CA MET A 1 -10.00 6.18 -3.19
C MET A 1 -8.71 6.84 -2.79
N CYS A 2 -7.87 7.15 -3.78
CA CYS A 2 -6.55 7.73 -3.67
C CYS A 2 -6.33 8.60 -4.92
N GLY A 3 -5.39 9.54 -4.87
CA GLY A 3 -5.04 10.34 -6.04
C GLY A 3 -4.15 9.55 -7.00
N SER A 4 -3.87 10.14 -8.16
CA SER A 4 -2.99 9.59 -9.19
C SER A 4 -1.96 10.64 -9.64
N PRO A 5 -0.88 10.22 -10.32
CA PRO A 5 0.06 11.16 -10.95
C PRO A 5 -0.60 12.16 -11.90
N LYS A 6 -1.75 11.82 -12.50
CA LYS A 6 -2.50 12.73 -13.37
C LYS A 6 -3.17 13.86 -12.58
N ASP A 7 -3.67 13.57 -11.38
CA ASP A 7 -4.26 14.60 -10.52
C ASP A 7 -3.19 15.61 -10.08
N VAL A 8 -1.98 15.12 -9.79
CA VAL A 8 -0.82 15.99 -9.51
C VAL A 8 -0.46 16.85 -10.72
N GLU A 9 -0.45 16.28 -11.92
CA GLU A 9 -0.22 17.02 -13.16
C GLU A 9 -1.26 18.15 -13.34
N GLU A 10 -2.53 17.86 -13.12
CA GLU A 10 -3.61 18.84 -13.23
C GLU A 10 -3.45 19.99 -12.22
N VAL A 11 -3.18 19.67 -10.95
CA VAL A 11 -2.96 20.67 -9.89
C VAL A 11 -1.76 21.57 -10.22
N LYS A 12 -0.70 21.00 -10.79
CA LYS A 12 0.52 21.74 -11.14
C LYS A 12 0.38 22.59 -12.39
N ARG A 13 -0.51 22.26 -13.31
CA ARG A 13 -0.77 23.10 -14.50
C ARG A 13 -1.32 24.49 -14.15
N VAL A 14 -2.05 24.61 -13.04
CA VAL A 14 -2.73 25.85 -12.63
C VAL A 14 -1.96 26.65 -11.58
N SER A 15 -0.82 26.16 -11.08
CA SER A 15 -0.11 26.73 -9.93
C SER A 15 1.40 26.79 -10.15
N GLN A 16 2.11 27.65 -9.39
CA GLN A 16 3.58 27.67 -9.34
C GLN A 16 4.13 26.53 -8.45
N ALA A 17 3.44 25.40 -8.42
CA ALA A 17 3.65 24.27 -7.52
C ALA A 17 4.97 23.51 -7.74
N ASP A 18 5.71 23.81 -8.81
CA ASP A 18 7.04 23.24 -9.07
C ASP A 18 8.17 23.93 -8.29
N SER A 19 7.85 24.88 -7.40
CA SER A 19 8.84 25.43 -6.46
C SER A 19 9.48 24.31 -5.61
N LYS A 20 10.78 24.44 -5.35
CA LYS A 20 11.53 23.60 -4.41
C LYS A 20 11.07 23.78 -2.96
N ASP A 21 10.33 24.84 -2.66
CA ASP A 21 9.85 25.10 -1.30
C ASP A 21 8.51 24.41 -1.03
N ILE A 22 7.94 23.75 -2.04
CA ILE A 22 6.68 23.02 -1.96
C ILE A 22 6.96 21.53 -2.02
N LEU A 23 6.31 20.79 -1.13
CA LEU A 23 6.29 19.34 -1.09
C LEU A 23 4.86 18.84 -1.25
N PHE A 24 4.63 18.00 -2.25
CA PHE A 24 3.38 17.24 -2.37
C PHE A 24 3.54 15.86 -1.75
N VAL A 25 2.51 15.43 -1.01
CA VAL A 25 2.37 14.04 -0.56
C VAL A 25 1.17 13.44 -1.29
N LEU A 26 1.44 12.59 -2.27
CA LEU A 26 0.42 11.83 -2.99
C LEU A 26 0.20 10.50 -2.26
N ILE A 27 -1.03 10.22 -1.84
CA ILE A 27 -1.39 8.89 -1.35
C ILE A 27 -1.96 8.13 -2.54
N ASP A 28 -1.24 7.09 -2.99
CA ASP A 28 -1.61 6.20 -4.10
C ASP A 28 -1.18 4.76 -3.77
N LEU A 29 -2.03 4.09 -2.98
CA LEU A 29 -1.68 2.86 -2.28
C LEU A 29 -1.49 1.64 -3.20
N PHE A 30 -2.30 1.49 -4.23
CA PHE A 30 -2.45 0.23 -4.96
C PHE A 30 -1.85 0.24 -6.36
N ASN A 31 -1.21 1.34 -6.76
CA ASN A 31 -0.65 1.48 -8.09
C ASN A 31 0.71 0.77 -8.20
N ASP A 32 0.74 -0.33 -8.96
CA ASP A 32 1.94 -1.15 -9.18
C ASP A 32 2.89 -0.57 -10.23
N GLN A 33 2.44 0.43 -11.01
CA GLN A 33 3.21 0.99 -12.12
C GLN A 33 4.51 1.64 -11.67
N TYR A 34 4.56 2.16 -10.43
CA TYR A 34 5.78 2.71 -9.83
C TYR A 34 6.94 1.71 -9.80
N TYR A 35 6.63 0.40 -9.74
CA TYR A 35 7.61 -0.67 -9.63
C TYR A 35 7.88 -1.37 -10.97
N ILE A 36 6.94 -1.35 -11.90
CA ILE A 36 7.07 -1.97 -13.23
C ILE A 36 7.81 -1.04 -14.18
N ASN A 37 7.37 0.22 -14.26
CA ASN A 37 8.01 1.26 -15.03
C ASN A 37 8.41 2.39 -14.09
N THR A 38 9.65 2.33 -13.64
CA THR A 38 10.18 3.31 -12.68
C THR A 38 10.32 4.71 -13.28
N SER A 39 10.01 4.95 -14.55
CA SER A 39 10.07 6.28 -15.15
C SER A 39 8.93 7.16 -14.63
N SER A 40 9.26 8.34 -14.11
CA SER A 40 8.29 9.30 -13.59
C SER A 40 7.90 10.36 -14.62
N LEU A 41 6.69 10.91 -14.49
CA LEU A 41 6.29 12.09 -15.26
C LEU A 41 7.06 13.33 -14.78
N PRO A 42 7.31 14.35 -15.63
CA PRO A 42 7.93 15.60 -15.21
C PRO A 42 7.15 16.32 -14.09
N SER A 43 5.82 16.19 -14.05
CA SER A 43 4.97 16.73 -12.99
C SER A 43 5.20 16.08 -11.62
N MET A 44 5.79 14.88 -11.58
CA MET A 44 6.06 14.14 -10.34
C MET A 44 7.36 14.56 -9.65
N LYS A 45 8.02 15.60 -10.16
CA LYS A 45 9.06 16.30 -9.42
C LYS A 45 8.48 16.94 -8.16
N ASN A 46 9.25 17.01 -7.08
CA ASN A 46 8.79 17.54 -5.80
C ASN A 46 7.56 16.84 -5.17
N VAL A 47 7.38 15.55 -5.45
CA VAL A 47 6.28 14.73 -4.92
C VAL A 47 6.87 13.54 -4.19
N LEU A 48 6.41 13.31 -2.95
CA LEU A 48 6.54 12.04 -2.27
C LEU A 48 5.25 11.26 -2.48
N VAL A 49 5.36 9.98 -2.82
CA VAL A 49 4.20 9.10 -2.98
C VAL A 49 4.20 8.07 -1.86
N VAL A 50 3.10 7.98 -1.12
CA VAL A 50 2.83 6.91 -0.17
C VAL A 50 2.08 5.81 -0.91
N THR A 51 2.70 4.64 -1.02
CA THR A 51 2.18 3.49 -1.76
C THR A 51 2.43 2.18 -1.02
N MET A 52 1.79 1.08 -1.41
CA MET A 52 2.13 -0.25 -0.90
C MET A 52 3.24 -0.88 -1.77
N PRO A 53 4.15 -1.68 -1.18
CA PRO A 53 5.15 -2.41 -1.95
C PRO A 53 4.49 -3.43 -2.89
N ASN A 54 5.15 -3.73 -4.01
CA ASN A 54 4.65 -4.75 -4.93
C ASN A 54 5.02 -6.16 -4.46
N THR A 55 4.24 -6.71 -3.53
CA THR A 55 4.40 -8.09 -3.00
C THR A 55 3.40 -9.08 -3.61
N ARG A 56 2.72 -8.70 -4.70
CA ARG A 56 1.65 -9.48 -5.32
C ARG A 56 2.22 -10.70 -6.04
N ASN A 57 1.48 -11.81 -6.01
CA ASN A 57 1.76 -12.97 -6.86
C ASN A 57 0.95 -12.97 -8.17
N TYR A 58 0.33 -11.83 -8.51
CA TYR A 58 -0.44 -11.61 -9.74
C TYR A 58 -0.08 -10.26 -10.36
N VAL A 59 -0.39 -10.12 -11.64
CA VAL A 59 -0.28 -8.85 -12.38
C VAL A 59 -1.62 -8.13 -12.33
N ILE A 60 -1.62 -6.85 -12.02
CA ILE A 60 -2.84 -6.04 -12.07
C ILE A 60 -3.25 -5.89 -13.54
N ASN A 61 -4.50 -6.25 -13.84
CA ASN A 61 -5.14 -5.99 -15.11
C ASN A 61 -6.40 -5.17 -14.87
N THR A 62 -6.33 -3.90 -15.24
CA THR A 62 -7.46 -2.96 -15.11
C THR A 62 -8.39 -2.96 -16.33
N ASP A 63 -8.09 -3.71 -17.39
CA ASP A 63 -8.99 -3.83 -18.53
C ASP A 63 -10.14 -4.78 -18.18
N LEU A 64 -11.29 -4.19 -17.85
CA LEU A 64 -12.52 -4.90 -17.49
C LEU A 64 -13.09 -5.77 -18.62
N LYS A 65 -12.57 -5.65 -19.85
CA LYS A 65 -12.98 -6.47 -20.99
C LYS A 65 -12.13 -7.73 -21.13
N ASP A 66 -11.02 -7.82 -20.40
CA ASP A 66 -10.16 -9.00 -20.38
C ASP A 66 -10.74 -10.05 -19.43
N ASN A 67 -10.76 -11.30 -19.87
CA ASN A 67 -11.19 -12.44 -19.05
C ASN A 67 -10.26 -12.68 -17.84
N ASN A 68 -9.04 -12.11 -17.86
CA ASN A 68 -8.08 -12.17 -16.77
C ASN A 68 -8.02 -10.85 -15.97
N THR A 69 -9.17 -10.20 -15.76
CA THR A 69 -9.24 -9.02 -14.89
C THR A 69 -8.88 -9.42 -13.45
N MET A 70 -7.82 -8.84 -12.90
CA MET A 70 -7.40 -9.05 -11.51
C MET A 70 -6.86 -7.74 -10.94
N ASN A 71 -7.28 -7.41 -9.71
CA ASN A 71 -6.77 -6.25 -8.98
C ASN A 71 -6.79 -6.52 -7.47
N ASP A 72 -6.23 -5.60 -6.69
CA ASP A 72 -6.08 -5.74 -5.24
C ASP A 72 -7.41 -5.93 -4.49
N TYR A 73 -8.51 -5.33 -4.97
CA TYR A 73 -9.82 -5.51 -4.36
C TYR A 73 -10.39 -6.90 -4.63
N MET A 74 -10.24 -7.41 -5.85
CA MET A 74 -10.70 -8.76 -6.22
C MET A 74 -9.90 -9.83 -5.48
N ALA A 75 -8.57 -9.68 -5.44
CA ALA A 75 -7.68 -10.54 -4.68
C ALA A 75 -8.05 -10.56 -3.19
N ALA A 76 -8.16 -9.39 -2.55
CA ALA A 76 -8.52 -9.31 -1.14
C ALA A 76 -9.91 -9.89 -0.85
N TYR A 77 -10.90 -9.66 -1.72
CA TYR A 77 -12.23 -10.24 -1.59
C TYR A 77 -12.17 -11.78 -1.66
N HIS A 78 -11.55 -12.33 -2.70
CA HIS A 78 -11.36 -13.77 -2.84
C HIS A 78 -10.68 -14.38 -1.61
N ASP A 79 -9.56 -13.79 -1.18
CA ASP A 79 -8.77 -14.31 -0.06
C ASP A 79 -9.54 -14.23 1.27
N SER A 80 -10.34 -13.18 1.46
CA SER A 80 -11.22 -13.08 2.64
C SER A 80 -12.32 -14.13 2.68
N VAL A 81 -12.91 -14.50 1.52
CA VAL A 81 -13.91 -15.58 1.45
C VAL A 81 -13.28 -16.92 1.84
N LEU A 82 -12.06 -17.19 1.38
CA LEU A 82 -11.32 -18.41 1.75
C LEU A 82 -11.03 -18.46 3.25
N MET A 83 -10.53 -17.36 3.82
CA MET A 83 -10.25 -17.23 5.24
C MET A 83 -11.51 -17.40 6.10
N ILE A 84 -12.66 -16.86 5.68
CA ILE A 84 -13.94 -17.11 6.35
C ILE A 84 -14.29 -18.61 6.31
N GLY A 85 -14.11 -19.27 5.16
CA GLY A 85 -14.34 -20.70 5.03
C GLY A 85 -13.44 -21.55 5.94
N GLU A 86 -12.18 -21.17 6.11
CA GLU A 86 -11.25 -21.82 7.05
C GLU A 86 -11.71 -21.68 8.50
N VAL A 87 -12.04 -20.46 8.93
CA VAL A 87 -12.56 -20.22 10.29
C VAL A 87 -13.83 -21.02 10.57
N MET A 88 -14.75 -21.12 9.59
CA MET A 88 -15.97 -21.91 9.74
C MET A 88 -15.68 -23.41 9.88
N ARG A 89 -14.72 -23.96 9.12
CA ARG A 89 -14.30 -25.36 9.25
C ARG A 89 -13.73 -25.63 10.65
N GLU A 90 -12.87 -24.76 11.16
CA GLU A 90 -12.32 -24.90 12.51
C GLU A 90 -13.39 -24.91 13.60
N ILE A 91 -14.42 -24.05 13.47
CA ILE A 91 -15.53 -24.00 14.43
C ILE A 91 -16.30 -25.32 14.43
N ILE A 92 -16.57 -25.88 13.26
CA ILE A 92 -17.29 -27.16 13.12
C ILE A 92 -16.47 -28.31 13.75
N GLU A 93 -15.17 -28.39 13.46
CA GLU A 93 -14.28 -29.43 14.00
C GLU A 93 -14.15 -29.36 15.53
N LYS A 94 -14.04 -28.15 16.09
CA LYS A 94 -14.00 -27.94 17.56
C LYS A 94 -15.32 -28.28 18.24
N ASN A 95 -16.45 -27.98 17.59
CA ASN A 95 -17.78 -28.31 18.12
C ASN A 95 -18.08 -29.82 18.09
N GLN A 96 -17.52 -30.56 17.14
CA GLN A 96 -17.64 -32.03 17.12
C GLN A 96 -16.85 -32.69 18.25
N SER A 97 -15.74 -32.10 18.68
CA SER A 97 -14.88 -32.63 19.76
C SER A 97 -15.33 -32.20 21.16
N ASN A 98 -15.94 -31.02 21.32
CA ASN A 98 -16.44 -30.52 22.60
C ASN A 98 -17.96 -30.73 22.75
N THR A 99 -18.35 -31.78 23.48
CA THR A 99 -19.76 -32.19 23.67
C THR A 99 -20.61 -31.25 24.54
N GLN A 100 -20.06 -30.15 25.09
CA GLN A 100 -20.73 -29.35 26.13
C GLN A 100 -21.02 -27.88 25.80
N GLN A 101 -20.44 -27.29 24.76
CA GLN A 101 -20.79 -25.92 24.33
C GLN A 101 -20.62 -25.76 22.81
N MET A 102 -21.69 -25.43 22.10
CA MET A 102 -21.58 -24.98 20.71
C MET A 102 -20.86 -23.64 20.70
N GLU A 103 -19.64 -23.62 20.19
CA GLU A 103 -18.92 -22.39 19.91
C GLU A 103 -19.60 -21.71 18.72
N PHE A 104 -20.13 -20.52 18.94
CA PHE A 104 -20.73 -19.68 17.91
C PHE A 104 -19.66 -18.80 17.25
N VAL A 105 -19.93 -18.38 16.02
CA VAL A 105 -19.06 -17.44 15.29
C VAL A 105 -18.90 -16.16 16.10
N ASN A 106 -17.66 -15.83 16.46
CA ASN A 106 -17.29 -14.64 17.22
C ASN A 106 -16.22 -13.86 16.45
N VAL A 107 -16.29 -12.53 16.47
CA VAL A 107 -15.31 -11.62 15.86
C VAL A 107 -13.87 -11.88 16.32
N THR A 108 -13.68 -12.45 17.51
CA THR A 108 -12.35 -12.83 18.02
C THR A 108 -11.68 -13.93 17.19
N LYS A 109 -12.44 -14.73 16.43
CA LYS A 109 -11.91 -15.77 15.53
C LYS A 109 -11.27 -15.20 14.27
N PHE A 110 -11.53 -13.92 13.97
CA PHE A 110 -11.03 -13.21 12.79
C PHE A 110 -9.96 -12.16 13.13
N ARG A 111 -9.52 -12.11 14.39
CA ARG A 111 -8.55 -11.12 14.90
C ARG A 111 -7.30 -11.81 15.38
N ASN A 112 -6.17 -11.13 15.31
CA ASN A 112 -4.87 -11.67 15.68
C ASN A 112 -4.57 -13.00 14.96
N ILE A 113 -4.86 -13.04 13.66
CA ILE A 113 -4.66 -14.19 12.78
C ILE A 113 -3.70 -13.84 11.65
N SER A 114 -3.11 -14.87 11.06
CA SER A 114 -2.33 -14.73 9.83
C SER A 114 -2.70 -15.84 8.87
N PHE A 115 -2.81 -15.50 7.59
CA PHE A 115 -3.15 -16.45 6.53
C PHE A 115 -2.49 -16.04 5.22
N ASN A 116 -2.28 -17.00 4.33
CA ASN A 116 -1.68 -16.73 3.02
C ASN A 116 -2.79 -16.54 1.98
N GLY A 117 -2.68 -15.48 1.19
CA GLY A 117 -3.55 -15.22 0.05
C GLY A 117 -2.75 -14.96 -1.22
N SER A 118 -3.47 -14.61 -2.28
CA SER A 118 -2.93 -14.27 -3.59
C SER A 118 -2.03 -13.02 -3.58
N ALA A 119 -2.29 -12.05 -2.70
CA ALA A 119 -1.45 -10.86 -2.53
C ALA A 119 -0.32 -11.02 -1.49
N GLY A 120 -0.01 -12.26 -1.09
CA GLY A 120 0.98 -12.58 -0.06
C GLY A 120 0.34 -12.92 1.29
N THR A 121 1.14 -12.84 2.36
CA THR A 121 0.65 -13.11 3.70
C THR A 121 -0.16 -11.93 4.22
N TYR A 122 -1.34 -12.23 4.75
CA TYR A 122 -2.20 -11.30 5.47
C TYR A 122 -2.00 -11.53 6.95
N LYS A 123 -1.84 -10.45 7.70
CA LYS A 123 -1.85 -10.46 9.16
C LYS A 123 -2.88 -9.45 9.63
N LEU A 124 -3.80 -9.93 10.46
CA LEU A 124 -4.85 -9.11 11.05
C LEU A 124 -4.53 -8.94 12.52
N ASP A 125 -4.54 -7.70 12.98
CA ASP A 125 -4.19 -7.36 14.35
C ASP A 125 -5.32 -7.70 15.34
N LYS A 126 -5.16 -7.31 16.60
CA LYS A 126 -6.16 -7.53 17.65
C LYS A 126 -7.48 -6.77 17.43
N HIS A 127 -7.51 -5.79 16.54
CA HIS A 127 -8.69 -5.01 16.16
C HIS A 127 -9.36 -5.56 14.89
N GLY A 128 -8.61 -6.32 14.09
CA GLY A 128 -9.03 -6.87 12.80
C GLY A 128 -8.52 -6.03 11.63
N ASP A 129 -7.66 -5.05 11.89
CA ASP A 129 -7.02 -4.24 10.86
C ASP A 129 -5.85 -5.02 10.25
N ARG A 130 -5.63 -4.83 8.96
CA ARG A 130 -4.53 -5.49 8.26
C ARG A 130 -3.22 -4.78 8.56
N ASP A 131 -2.25 -5.52 9.08
CA ASP A 131 -0.86 -5.09 9.15
C ASP A 131 -0.25 -5.07 7.74
N VAL A 132 0.36 -3.95 7.36
CA VAL A 132 0.92 -3.71 6.04
C VAL A 132 2.26 -2.99 6.12
N ASN A 133 3.06 -3.16 5.08
CA ASN A 133 4.20 -2.28 4.84
C ASN A 133 3.75 -1.16 3.90
N LEU A 134 4.11 0.08 4.24
CA LEU A 134 3.94 1.24 3.39
C LEU A 134 5.31 1.70 2.90
N SER A 135 5.39 2.10 1.64
CA SER A 135 6.58 2.67 1.04
C SER A 135 6.35 4.15 0.76
N VAL A 136 7.30 4.98 1.15
CA VAL A 136 7.41 6.36 0.67
C VAL A 136 8.40 6.35 -0.48
N ILE A 137 7.93 6.66 -1.67
CA ILE A 137 8.78 6.77 -2.87
C ILE A 137 8.91 8.23 -3.29
N TYR A 138 9.98 8.51 -4.03
CA TYR A 138 10.29 9.84 -4.54
C TYR A 138 10.82 9.77 -5.98
N THR A 139 10.80 10.91 -6.66
CA THR A 139 11.39 11.06 -8.00
C THR A 139 12.84 11.53 -7.89
N THR A 140 13.76 10.80 -8.51
CA THR A 140 15.18 11.16 -8.64
C THR A 140 15.42 12.25 -9.71
N ASN A 141 16.62 12.82 -9.72
CA ASN A 141 17.03 13.80 -10.74
C ASN A 141 16.92 13.29 -12.20
N ASP A 142 17.02 11.97 -12.40
CA ASP A 142 16.88 11.32 -13.71
C ASP A 142 15.42 10.96 -14.06
N ASN A 143 14.45 11.50 -13.32
CA ASN A 143 13.02 11.21 -13.44
C ASN A 143 12.71 9.72 -13.28
N LYS A 144 13.27 9.10 -12.23
CA LYS A 144 12.94 7.73 -11.84
C LYS A 144 12.39 7.66 -10.42
N TYR A 145 11.37 6.85 -10.20
CA TYR A 145 10.88 6.51 -8.88
C TYR A 145 11.87 5.63 -8.13
N GLN A 146 12.11 5.94 -6.86
CA GLN A 146 12.88 5.13 -5.93
C GLN A 146 12.25 5.15 -4.55
N VAL A 147 12.48 4.08 -3.78
CA VAL A 147 11.99 3.97 -2.40
C VAL A 147 12.91 4.75 -1.47
N LEU A 148 12.33 5.69 -0.71
CA LEU A 148 13.03 6.47 0.29
C LEU A 148 12.93 5.80 1.67
N PHE A 149 11.70 5.49 2.08
CA PHE A 149 11.39 4.87 3.36
C PHE A 149 10.43 3.70 3.20
N GLU A 150 10.56 2.72 4.09
CA GLU A 150 9.53 1.71 4.36
C GLU A 150 9.03 1.91 5.78
N PHE A 151 7.72 1.77 6.00
CA PHE A 151 7.08 1.81 7.31
C PHE A 151 6.29 0.52 7.52
N ASP A 152 6.64 -0.21 8.57
CA ASP A 152 5.96 -1.42 9.00
C ASP A 152 4.88 -1.04 10.04
N THR A 153 3.60 -1.23 9.72
CA THR A 153 2.50 -0.84 10.63
C THR A 153 2.37 -1.77 11.83
N GLU A 154 2.84 -3.01 11.72
CA GLU A 154 2.80 -3.98 12.83
C GLU A 154 3.79 -3.57 13.91
N LEU A 155 5.05 -3.34 13.49
CA LEU A 155 6.15 -3.01 14.40
C LEU A 155 6.20 -1.52 14.73
N GLN A 156 5.50 -0.69 13.95
CA GLN A 156 5.54 0.78 14.02
C GLN A 156 6.97 1.32 13.82
N VAL A 157 7.71 0.71 12.90
CA VAL A 157 9.11 1.05 12.63
C VAL A 157 9.25 1.59 11.21
N THR A 158 9.94 2.72 11.09
CA THR A 158 10.39 3.27 9.82
C THR A 158 11.81 2.80 9.53
N LYS A 159 12.02 2.27 8.33
CA LYS A 159 13.33 1.90 7.79
C LYS A 159 13.71 2.86 6.68
N VAL A 160 14.92 3.42 6.76
CA VAL A 160 15.52 4.21 5.69
C VAL A 160 16.07 3.25 4.64
N ILE A 161 15.56 3.35 3.40
CA ILE A 161 15.99 2.51 2.28
C ILE A 161 17.07 3.20 1.47
N ASP A 162 16.86 4.48 1.16
CA ASP A 162 17.85 5.30 0.50
C ASP A 162 18.44 6.32 1.47
N ALA A 163 19.65 6.03 1.93
CA ALA A 163 20.38 6.91 2.86
C ALA A 163 21.05 8.10 2.16
N ASN A 164 21.19 8.07 0.82
CA ASN A 164 21.83 9.13 0.03
C ASN A 164 20.97 9.50 -1.19
N PRO A 165 19.74 9.99 -0.96
CA PRO A 165 18.78 10.21 -2.03
C PRO A 165 19.20 11.32 -2.99
N SER A 166 18.97 11.08 -4.28
CA SER A 166 19.20 12.06 -5.35
C SER A 166 17.98 12.98 -5.50
N PHE A 167 17.71 13.79 -4.47
CA PHE A 167 16.54 14.65 -4.44
C PHE A 167 16.60 15.77 -5.49
N ILE A 168 15.43 16.07 -6.06
CA ILE A 168 15.22 17.25 -6.90
C ILE A 168 15.32 18.55 -6.07
N TRP A 169 15.02 18.47 -4.77
CA TRP A 169 15.16 19.56 -3.81
C TRP A 169 16.63 19.88 -3.42
N GLY A 170 17.60 19.12 -3.91
CA GLY A 170 19.01 19.26 -3.55
C GLY A 170 19.42 18.27 -2.47
N LYS A 171 19.91 18.75 -1.32
CA LYS A 171 20.43 17.86 -0.25
C LYS A 171 19.41 17.45 0.81
N LYS A 172 18.29 18.17 0.92
CA LYS A 172 17.24 17.93 1.94
C LYS A 172 15.85 18.24 1.37
N LEU A 173 14.82 17.73 2.03
CA LEU A 173 13.43 18.14 1.82
C LEU A 173 13.22 19.61 2.24
N PRO A 174 12.19 20.30 1.74
CA PRO A 174 11.90 21.67 2.12
C PRO A 174 11.57 21.78 3.61
N ASP A 175 11.84 22.96 4.18
CA ASP A 175 11.51 23.26 5.57
C ASP A 175 9.99 23.39 5.73
N SER A 176 9.45 22.91 6.86
CA SER A 176 8.01 22.91 7.12
C SER A 176 7.44 24.29 7.48
N THR A 177 8.31 25.27 7.69
CA THR A 177 7.96 26.65 8.03
C THR A 177 8.46 27.58 6.92
N PRO A 178 7.65 28.57 6.49
CA PRO A 178 8.11 29.58 5.54
C PRO A 178 9.34 30.34 6.06
N ASP A 179 10.20 30.79 5.15
CA ASP A 179 11.27 31.73 5.47
C ASP A 179 10.68 33.02 6.06
N GLN A 180 11.28 33.54 7.14
CA GLN A 180 10.88 34.80 7.79
C GLN A 180 11.30 36.02 6.98
#